data_AF-A0AB37XQA4-F1
#
_entry.id   AF-A0AB37XQA4-F1
#
_cell.length_a   1.000
_cell.length_b   1.000
_cell.length_c   1.000
_cell.angle_alpha   90.00
_cell.angle_beta   90.00
_cell.angle_gamma   90.00
#
_symmetry.space_group_name_H-M   'P 1'
#
loop_
_entity.id
_entity.type
_entity.pdbx_description
1 polymer ?
#
loop_
_entity_poly.entity_id
_entity_poly.type
_entity_poly.pdbx_seq_one_letter_code
_entity_poly.pdbx_strand_id
1 'polypeptide(L)'
;PRFQVPHVVASAPKVVIQEWIEGVPMAEIIRHGTTEQRDLIGTLLAELTFDAPRRLGLMHGDAHPGNFMLLPDGRMGIIDFGAVAPMPGGFPIELGMTIRLAREKNYDLLLPTMEKAGLIQRGRQVSVRELDEMLRQYVEPIQVEVFHYTRTWLQKMTVSQIDRSVAQIRTARQMDLPA
;
A
#
# COMPACT_ATOMS: atom_id res chain seq x y z
N PRO A 1 6.05 18.71 -7.08
CA PRO A 1 5.33 19.83 -6.42
C PRO A 1 4.69 19.47 -5.07
N ARG A 2 4.33 18.22 -4.81
CA ARG A 2 3.61 17.78 -3.59
C ARG A 2 4.48 17.18 -2.48
N PHE A 3 5.74 16.89 -2.78
CA PHE A 3 6.66 16.22 -1.86
C PHE A 3 7.90 17.10 -1.63
N GLN A 4 8.44 17.03 -0.42
CA GLN A 4 9.73 17.61 -0.05
C GLN A 4 10.62 16.53 0.55
N VAL A 5 11.81 16.38 -0.01
CA VAL A 5 12.88 15.53 0.54
C VAL A 5 14.04 16.46 0.86
N PRO A 6 14.51 16.54 2.12
CA PRO A 6 15.67 17.35 2.45
C PRO A 6 16.91 16.79 1.75
N HIS A 7 17.74 17.65 1.17
CA HIS A 7 19.01 17.20 0.61
C HIS A 7 19.95 16.74 1.72
N VAL A 8 20.72 15.68 1.44
CA VAL A 8 21.85 15.29 2.29
C VAL A 8 22.95 16.33 2.13
N VAL A 9 23.37 16.93 3.24
CA VAL A 9 24.43 17.94 3.30
C VAL A 9 25.79 17.27 3.51
N ALA A 10 25.85 16.26 4.39
CA ALA A 10 27.04 15.46 4.63
C ALA A 10 26.68 14.07 5.17
N SER A 11 27.52 13.07 4.89
CA SER A 11 27.33 11.72 5.41
C SER A 11 28.66 11.08 5.82
N ALA A 12 28.65 10.40 6.96
CA ALA A 12 29.72 9.60 7.50
C ALA A 12 29.12 8.38 8.23
N PRO A 13 29.90 7.32 8.52
CA PRO A 13 29.36 6.09 9.11
C PRO A 13 28.61 6.24 10.44
N LYS A 14 28.84 7.32 11.20
CA LYS A 14 28.19 7.58 12.50
C LYS A 14 27.53 8.96 12.62
N VAL A 15 27.54 9.76 11.55
CA VAL A 15 26.96 11.11 11.54
C VAL A 15 26.38 11.37 10.15
N VAL A 16 25.11 11.78 10.10
CA VAL A 16 24.45 12.23 8.88
C VAL A 16 23.88 13.62 9.11
N ILE A 17 24.01 14.50 8.13
CA ILE A 17 23.53 15.88 8.15
C ILE A 17 22.67 16.08 6.91
N GLN A 18 21.44 16.56 7.10
CA GLN A 18 20.51 16.89 6.02
C GLN A 18 19.92 18.27 6.25
N GLU A 19 19.32 18.84 5.19
CA GLU A 19 18.57 20.09 5.30
C GLU A 19 17.49 19.97 6.38
N TRP A 20 17.29 21.05 7.14
CA TRP A 20 16.22 21.12 8.13
C TRP A 20 14.89 21.39 7.43
N ILE A 21 13.89 20.57 7.72
CA ILE A 21 12.49 20.82 7.36
C ILE A 21 11.62 20.64 8.60
N GLU A 22 10.57 21.44 8.69
CA GLU A 22 9.65 21.43 9.82
C GLU A 22 8.20 21.52 9.33
N GLY A 23 7.33 20.76 9.99
CA GLY A 23 5.92 20.68 9.69
C GLY A 23 5.20 19.89 10.78
N VAL A 24 3.89 19.69 10.61
CA VAL A 24 3.08 18.94 11.58
C VAL A 24 3.35 17.44 11.39
N PRO A 25 3.88 16.72 12.39
CA PRO A 25 4.19 15.30 12.24
C PRO A 25 2.94 14.47 11.93
N MET A 26 3.03 13.45 11.07
CA MET A 26 1.89 12.59 10.75
C MET A 26 1.30 11.92 12.00
N ALA A 27 2.14 11.56 12.99
CA ALA A 27 1.68 11.02 14.27
C ALA A 27 0.79 12.00 15.06
N GLU A 28 1.06 13.30 14.98
CA GLU A 28 0.21 14.34 15.57
C GLU A 28 -1.09 14.49 14.80
N ILE A 29 -1.04 14.48 13.46
CA ILE A 29 -2.23 14.48 12.61
C ILE A 29 -3.13 13.27 12.90
N ILE A 30 -2.55 12.08 13.12
CA ILE A 30 -3.29 10.88 13.50
C ILE A 30 -4.03 11.08 14.82
N ARG A 31 -3.43 11.73 15.82
CA ARG A 31 -4.04 11.94 17.15
C ARG A 31 -5.03 13.09 17.17
N HIS A 32 -4.67 14.23 16.59
CA HIS A 32 -5.33 15.52 16.82
C HIS A 32 -5.56 16.34 15.54
N GLY A 33 -5.16 15.84 14.38
CA GLY A 33 -5.31 16.56 13.12
C GLY A 33 -6.77 16.76 12.72
N THR A 34 -7.02 17.81 11.94
CA THR A 34 -8.32 18.07 11.32
C THR A 34 -8.63 17.03 10.23
N THR A 35 -9.86 17.00 9.76
CA THR A 35 -10.27 16.15 8.64
C THR A 35 -9.41 16.43 7.40
N GLU A 36 -9.21 17.70 7.07
CA GLU A 36 -8.46 18.13 5.88
C GLU A 36 -6.99 17.75 5.96
N GLN A 37 -6.37 17.85 7.14
CA GLN A 37 -4.98 17.43 7.34
C GLN A 37 -4.83 15.91 7.17
N ARG A 38 -5.79 15.13 7.70
CA ARG A 38 -5.80 13.66 7.59
C ARG A 38 -5.99 13.22 6.14
N ASP A 39 -6.96 13.82 5.46
CA ASP A 39 -7.29 13.51 4.07
C ASP A 39 -6.11 13.86 3.15
N LEU A 40 -5.53 15.06 3.34
CA LEU A 40 -4.40 15.51 2.53
C LEU A 40 -3.17 14.62 2.73
N ILE A 41 -2.72 14.42 3.97
CA ILE A 41 -1.48 13.65 4.21
C ILE A 41 -1.68 12.16 3.87
N GLY A 42 -2.89 11.61 4.07
CA GLY A 42 -3.24 10.26 3.65
C GLY A 42 -3.20 10.09 2.13
N THR A 43 -3.75 11.05 1.39
CA THR A 43 -3.70 11.07 -0.08
C THR A 43 -2.27 11.19 -0.60
N LEU A 44 -1.45 12.06 0.03
CA LEU A 44 -0.04 12.23 -0.34
C LEU A 44 0.78 10.95 -0.10
N LEU A 45 0.54 10.25 1.01
CA LEU A 45 1.19 8.96 1.28
C LEU A 45 0.76 7.89 0.26
N ALA A 46 -0.54 7.82 -0.07
CA ALA A 46 -1.04 6.91 -1.10
C ALA A 46 -0.41 7.21 -2.46
N GLU A 47 -0.31 8.49 -2.84
CA GLU A 47 0.35 8.90 -4.08
C GLU A 47 1.84 8.52 -4.09
N LEU A 48 2.59 8.84 -3.03
CA LEU A 48 4.02 8.52 -2.92
C LEU A 48 4.28 7.02 -3.11
N THR A 49 3.42 6.18 -2.53
CA THR A 49 3.51 4.71 -2.59
C THR A 49 3.57 4.19 -4.03
N PHE A 50 2.85 4.82 -4.95
CA PHE A 50 2.81 4.41 -6.37
C PHE A 50 3.68 5.27 -7.29
N ASP A 51 3.88 6.56 -6.95
CA ASP A 51 4.69 7.47 -7.76
C ASP A 51 6.18 7.17 -7.66
N ALA A 52 6.69 6.82 -6.47
CA ALA A 52 8.12 6.55 -6.27
C ALA A 52 8.67 5.42 -7.18
N PRO A 53 8.07 4.21 -7.21
CA PRO A 53 8.57 3.15 -8.09
C PRO A 53 8.42 3.51 -9.57
N ARG A 54 7.38 4.27 -9.93
CA ARG A 54 7.19 4.77 -11.31
C ARG A 54 8.22 5.82 -11.71
N ARG A 55 8.59 6.71 -10.80
CA ARG A 55 9.43 7.88 -11.09
C ARG A 55 10.91 7.54 -11.06
N LEU A 56 11.34 6.71 -10.12
CA LEU A 56 12.77 6.45 -9.86
C LEU A 56 13.10 4.98 -9.63
N GLY A 57 12.16 4.05 -9.85
CA GLY A 57 12.41 2.62 -9.73
C GLY A 57 12.72 2.18 -8.29
N LEU A 58 12.26 2.94 -7.30
CA LEU A 58 12.43 2.66 -5.88
C LEU A 58 11.11 2.87 -5.15
N MET A 59 10.79 2.00 -4.21
CA MET A 59 9.71 2.22 -3.25
C MET A 59 10.29 2.78 -1.96
N HIS A 60 9.57 3.72 -1.33
CA HIS A 60 9.99 4.28 -0.03
C HIS A 60 10.20 3.18 1.02
N GLY A 61 9.42 2.11 0.93
CA GLY A 61 9.52 0.93 1.77
C GLY A 61 8.46 0.91 2.84
N ASP A 62 8.79 0.26 3.97
CA ASP A 62 7.89 0.16 5.11
C ASP A 62 7.61 1.54 5.72
N ALA A 63 6.37 1.98 5.56
CA ALA A 63 5.92 3.29 6.01
C ALA A 63 5.65 3.31 7.52
N HIS A 64 6.20 4.32 8.20
CA HIS A 64 5.89 4.63 9.60
C HIS A 64 5.52 6.11 9.74
N PRO A 65 4.53 6.50 10.58
CA PRO A 65 4.13 7.91 10.73
C PRO A 65 5.26 8.86 11.14
N GLY A 66 6.33 8.36 11.77
CA GLY A 66 7.52 9.14 12.10
C GLY A 66 8.32 9.61 10.87
N ASN A 67 8.11 8.99 9.70
CA ASN A 67 8.86 9.30 8.48
C ASN A 67 8.30 10.53 7.76
N PHE A 68 7.11 11.00 8.13
CA PHE A 68 6.30 11.93 7.36
C PHE A 68 5.78 13.11 8.20
N MET A 69 5.67 14.27 7.56
CA MET A 69 5.06 15.48 8.13
C MET A 69 4.32 16.28 7.06
N LEU A 70 3.31 17.06 7.46
CA LEU A 70 2.63 18.02 6.59
C LEU A 70 3.28 19.40 6.73
N LEU A 71 3.80 19.94 5.63
CA LEU A 71 4.44 21.26 5.60
C LEU A 71 3.40 22.39 5.49
N PRO A 72 3.75 23.64 5.86
CA PRO A 72 2.83 24.78 5.79
C PRO A 72 2.27 25.07 4.39
N ASP A 73 2.99 24.68 3.34
CA ASP A 73 2.60 24.83 1.94
C ASP A 73 1.76 23.66 1.40
N GLY A 74 1.37 22.72 2.28
CA GLY A 74 0.56 21.55 1.94
C GLY A 74 1.33 20.39 1.33
N ARG A 75 2.66 20.47 1.20
CA ARG A 75 3.49 19.33 0.78
C ARG A 75 3.68 18.33 1.91
N MET A 76 3.94 17.07 1.57
CA MET A 76 4.40 16.08 2.54
C MET A 76 5.94 16.05 2.56
N GLY A 77 6.51 16.33 3.73
CA GLY A 77 7.93 16.17 4.02
C GLY A 77 8.24 14.71 4.37
N ILE A 78 9.35 14.18 3.84
CA ILE A 78 9.77 12.78 4.03
C ILE A 78 11.22 12.79 4.54
N ILE A 79 11.47 12.22 5.72
CA ILE A 79 12.75 12.39 6.44
C ILE A 79 13.52 11.11 6.73
N ASP A 80 12.90 9.95 6.58
CA ASP A 80 13.54 8.65 6.82
C ASP A 80 13.52 7.83 5.52
N PHE A 81 14.64 7.21 5.18
CA PHE A 81 14.84 6.41 3.96
C PHE A 81 15.54 5.08 4.26
N GLY A 82 15.53 4.62 5.52
CA GLY A 82 16.22 3.39 5.94
C GLY A 82 15.65 2.09 5.36
N ALA A 83 14.42 2.12 4.83
CA ALA A 83 13.70 0.95 4.33
C ALA A 83 13.49 0.95 2.80
N VAL A 84 14.18 1.83 2.05
CA VAL A 84 14.01 1.96 0.60
C VAL A 84 14.23 0.61 -0.11
N ALA A 85 13.27 0.21 -0.93
CA ALA A 85 13.28 -1.07 -1.63
C ALA A 85 13.43 -0.88 -3.15
N PRO A 86 14.26 -1.71 -3.83
CA PRO A 86 14.45 -1.62 -5.26
C PRO A 86 13.22 -2.10 -6.02
N MET A 87 12.77 -1.31 -7.01
CA MET A 87 11.75 -1.69 -7.97
C MET A 87 12.12 -1.22 -9.40
N PRO A 88 13.21 -1.71 -10.01
CA PRO A 88 13.72 -1.17 -11.28
C PRO A 88 12.72 -1.27 -12.44
N GLY A 89 11.84 -2.28 -12.42
CA GLY A 89 10.76 -2.45 -13.40
C GLY A 89 9.50 -1.64 -13.09
N GLY A 90 9.51 -0.84 -12.03
CA GLY A 90 8.32 -0.17 -11.50
C GLY A 90 7.36 -1.14 -10.81
N PHE A 91 6.13 -0.68 -10.61
CA PHE A 91 5.07 -1.48 -9.98
C PHE A 91 4.60 -2.61 -10.94
N PRO A 92 4.54 -3.88 -10.50
CA PRO A 92 4.10 -4.98 -11.36
C PRO A 92 2.68 -4.76 -11.90
N ILE A 93 2.53 -4.85 -13.23
CA ILE A 93 1.25 -4.61 -13.91
C ILE A 93 0.18 -5.63 -13.50
N GLU A 94 0.62 -6.84 -13.15
CA GLU A 94 -0.22 -7.95 -12.70
C GLU A 94 -1.07 -7.56 -11.49
N LEU A 95 -0.53 -6.77 -10.56
CA LEU A 95 -1.27 -6.33 -9.37
C LEU A 95 -2.47 -5.46 -9.77
N GLY A 96 -2.25 -4.43 -10.60
CA GLY A 96 -3.33 -3.58 -11.10
C GLY A 96 -4.36 -4.34 -11.95
N MET A 97 -3.90 -5.28 -12.78
CA MET A 97 -4.78 -6.15 -13.56
C MET A 97 -5.64 -7.06 -12.68
N THR A 98 -5.05 -7.68 -11.66
CA THR A 98 -5.76 -8.52 -10.69
C THR A 98 -6.84 -7.74 -9.97
N ILE A 99 -6.55 -6.54 -9.45
CA ILE A 99 -7.55 -5.75 -8.73
C ILE A 99 -8.68 -5.31 -9.66
N ARG A 100 -8.37 -4.89 -10.91
CA ARG A 100 -9.40 -4.53 -11.90
C ARG A 100 -10.30 -5.71 -12.24
N LEU A 101 -9.73 -6.88 -12.56
CA LEU A 101 -10.51 -8.07 -12.91
C LEU A 101 -11.36 -8.58 -11.73
N ALA A 102 -10.83 -8.49 -10.51
CA ALA A 102 -11.57 -8.83 -9.30
C ALA A 102 -12.74 -7.88 -9.04
N ARG A 103 -12.57 -6.57 -9.25
CA ARG A 103 -13.67 -5.60 -9.15
C ARG A 103 -14.82 -5.93 -10.11
N GLU A 104 -14.50 -6.30 -11.35
CA GLU A 104 -15.49 -6.70 -12.35
C GLU A 104 -16.01 -8.13 -12.17
N LYS A 105 -15.53 -8.87 -11.17
CA LYS A 105 -15.83 -10.28 -10.94
C LYS A 105 -15.61 -11.17 -12.17
N ASN A 106 -14.61 -10.82 -12.99
CA ASN A 106 -14.25 -11.59 -14.18
C ASN A 106 -13.32 -12.74 -13.80
N TYR A 107 -13.86 -13.77 -13.16
CA TYR A 107 -13.09 -14.89 -12.62
C TYR A 107 -12.38 -15.71 -13.70
N ASP A 108 -12.98 -15.82 -14.89
CA ASP A 108 -12.41 -16.54 -16.04
C ASP A 108 -11.05 -15.97 -16.45
N LEU A 109 -10.87 -14.65 -16.37
CA LEU A 109 -9.59 -14.00 -16.63
C LEU A 109 -8.77 -13.77 -15.36
N LEU A 110 -9.41 -13.58 -14.20
CA LEU A 110 -8.73 -13.32 -12.94
C LEU A 110 -7.86 -14.50 -12.52
N LEU A 111 -8.40 -15.72 -12.51
CA LEU A 111 -7.69 -16.90 -12.03
C LEU A 111 -6.39 -17.16 -12.82
N PRO A 112 -6.42 -17.24 -14.17
CA PRO A 112 -5.20 -17.41 -14.96
C PRO A 112 -4.20 -16.26 -14.77
N THR A 113 -4.69 -15.03 -14.61
CA THR A 113 -3.83 -13.85 -14.36
C THR A 113 -3.08 -14.00 -13.04
N MET A 114 -3.78 -14.36 -11.96
CA MET A 114 -3.18 -14.54 -10.64
C MET A 114 -2.25 -15.74 -10.57
N GLU A 115 -2.57 -16.84 -11.25
CA GLU A 115 -1.71 -18.03 -11.32
C GLU A 115 -0.42 -17.74 -12.09
N LYS A 116 -0.52 -17.02 -13.22
CA LYS A 116 0.65 -16.58 -14.00
C LYS A 116 1.54 -15.63 -13.18
N ALA A 117 0.92 -14.71 -12.43
CA ALA A 117 1.60 -13.75 -11.56
C ALA A 117 2.20 -14.39 -10.29
N GLY A 118 1.85 -15.64 -9.98
CA GLY A 118 2.31 -16.32 -8.76
C GLY A 118 1.61 -15.86 -7.47
N LEU A 119 0.46 -15.17 -7.57
CA LEU A 119 -0.33 -14.71 -6.42
C LEU A 119 -1.15 -15.83 -5.77
N ILE A 120 -1.40 -16.91 -6.51
CA ILE A 120 -2.06 -18.13 -6.03
C ILE A 120 -1.25 -19.37 -6.44
N GLN A 121 -1.43 -20.46 -5.69
CA GLN A 121 -0.75 -21.74 -5.96
C GLN A 121 -1.23 -22.38 -7.27
N ARG A 122 -0.29 -22.85 -8.09
CA ARG A 122 -0.59 -23.51 -9.37
C ARG A 122 -1.29 -24.87 -9.19
N GLY A 123 -2.23 -25.18 -10.08
CA GLY A 123 -2.87 -26.50 -10.15
C GLY A 123 -3.73 -26.87 -8.92
N ARG A 124 -4.19 -25.89 -8.15
CA ARG A 124 -5.07 -26.08 -7.00
C ARG A 124 -6.50 -25.66 -7.34
N GLN A 125 -7.48 -26.35 -6.77
CA GLN A 125 -8.85 -25.84 -6.77
C GLN A 125 -8.93 -24.64 -5.83
N VAL A 126 -9.30 -23.49 -6.38
CA VAL A 126 -9.40 -22.22 -5.65
C VAL A 126 -10.87 -21.84 -5.52
N SER A 127 -11.31 -21.54 -4.29
CA SER A 127 -12.65 -21.04 -4.04
C SER A 127 -12.77 -19.58 -4.47
N VAL A 128 -13.77 -19.27 -5.30
CA VAL A 128 -14.10 -17.88 -5.69
C VAL A 128 -14.37 -17.01 -4.45
N ARG A 129 -15.04 -17.57 -3.43
CA ARG A 129 -15.30 -16.87 -2.17
C ARG A 129 -14.02 -16.54 -1.41
N GLU A 130 -13.02 -17.42 -1.45
CA GLU A 130 -11.71 -17.17 -0.83
C GLU A 130 -10.93 -16.08 -1.59
N LEU A 131 -11.02 -16.05 -2.92
CA LEU A 131 -10.42 -14.98 -3.74
C LEU A 131 -11.05 -13.62 -3.45
N ASP A 132 -12.38 -13.56 -3.39
CA ASP A 132 -13.10 -12.35 -3.03
C ASP A 132 -12.63 -11.84 -1.65
N GLU A 133 -12.53 -12.71 -0.66
CA GLU A 133 -12.05 -12.35 0.67
C GLU A 133 -10.61 -11.86 0.66
N MET A 134 -9.74 -12.53 -0.10
CA MET A 134 -8.32 -12.20 -0.20
C MET A 134 -8.07 -10.84 -0.87
N LEU A 135 -8.91 -10.44 -1.83
CA LEU A 135 -8.73 -9.22 -2.61
C LEU A 135 -9.60 -8.05 -2.11
N ARG A 136 -10.56 -8.31 -1.21
CA ARG A 136 -11.55 -7.34 -0.72
C ARG A 136 -10.94 -6.02 -0.26
N GLN A 137 -9.86 -6.07 0.52
CA GLN A 137 -9.20 -4.87 1.07
C GLN A 137 -8.54 -3.98 0.01
N TYR A 138 -8.33 -4.49 -1.20
CA TYR A 138 -7.79 -3.73 -2.33
C TYR A 138 -8.90 -3.29 -3.30
N VAL A 139 -9.96 -4.10 -3.42
CA VAL A 139 -11.09 -3.85 -4.31
C VAL A 139 -12.05 -2.81 -3.73
N GLU A 140 -12.45 -2.92 -2.46
CA GLU A 140 -13.42 -2.01 -1.85
C GLU A 140 -13.01 -0.53 -1.95
N PRO A 141 -11.74 -0.14 -1.71
CA PRO A 141 -11.34 1.26 -1.80
C PRO A 141 -11.46 1.89 -3.18
N ILE A 142 -11.41 1.11 -4.25
CA ILE A 142 -11.46 1.62 -5.64
C ILE A 142 -12.85 1.49 -6.28
N GLN A 143 -13.86 1.06 -5.52
CA GLN A 143 -15.25 1.00 -5.98
C GLN A 143 -15.98 2.34 -5.85
N VAL A 144 -15.38 3.30 -5.15
CA VAL A 144 -15.91 4.65 -4.94
C VAL A 144 -14.87 5.68 -5.38
N GLU A 145 -15.31 6.89 -5.68
CA GLU A 145 -14.43 7.99 -6.10
C GLU A 145 -13.50 8.44 -4.96
N VAL A 146 -14.02 8.54 -3.73
CA VAL A 146 -13.27 8.89 -2.53
C VAL A 146 -13.59 7.88 -1.43
N PHE A 147 -12.58 7.10 -1.02
CA PHE A 147 -12.74 6.08 0.01
C PHE A 147 -12.31 6.59 1.38
N HIS A 148 -13.17 6.41 2.38
CA HIS A 148 -12.86 6.77 3.76
C HIS A 148 -12.20 5.59 4.48
N TYR A 149 -10.86 5.61 4.53
CA TYR A 149 -10.09 4.64 5.30
C TYR A 149 -10.34 4.82 6.81
N THR A 150 -11.00 3.83 7.42
CA THR A 150 -11.31 3.83 8.86
C THR A 150 -10.75 2.60 9.55
N ARG A 151 -10.48 2.71 10.86
CA ARG A 151 -10.10 1.55 11.69
C ARG A 151 -11.20 0.49 11.70
N THR A 152 -12.46 0.91 11.72
CA THR A 152 -13.63 0.02 11.66
C THR A 152 -13.69 -0.78 10.36
N TRP A 153 -13.39 -0.15 9.22
CA TRP A 153 -13.28 -0.87 7.96
C TRP A 153 -12.15 -1.90 7.99
N LEU A 154 -10.97 -1.50 8.46
CA LEU A 154 -9.82 -2.43 8.55
C LEU A 154 -10.11 -3.64 9.45
N GLN A 155 -10.80 -3.44 10.58
CA GLN A 155 -11.25 -4.53 11.46
C GLN A 155 -12.22 -5.49 10.75
N LYS A 156 -13.12 -4.99 9.88
CA LYS A 156 -13.99 -5.86 9.07
C LYS A 156 -13.21 -6.69 8.06
N MET A 157 -12.08 -6.16 7.57
CA MET A 157 -11.21 -6.88 6.64
C MET A 157 -10.50 -8.07 7.28
N THR A 158 -10.28 -8.04 8.61
CA THR A 158 -9.64 -9.16 9.34
C THR A 158 -10.59 -10.30 9.69
N VAL A 159 -11.90 -10.11 9.57
CA VAL A 159 -12.89 -11.16 9.87
C VAL A 159 -12.97 -12.13 8.68
N SER A 160 -12.58 -13.39 8.92
CA SER A 160 -12.67 -14.47 7.93
C SER A 160 -14.13 -14.76 7.57
N GLN A 161 -14.43 -14.87 6.28
CA GLN A 161 -15.75 -15.28 5.79
C GLN A 161 -15.88 -16.81 5.68
N ILE A 162 -14.76 -17.53 5.73
CA ILE A 162 -14.73 -18.99 5.75
C ILE A 162 -14.46 -19.44 7.18
N ASP A 163 -15.52 -19.93 7.84
CA ASP A 163 -15.36 -20.68 9.08
C ASP A 163 -14.74 -22.04 8.75
N ARG A 164 -13.64 -22.38 9.43
CA ARG A 164 -12.96 -23.68 9.28
C ARG A 164 -13.84 -24.86 9.67
N SER A 165 -14.91 -24.64 10.43
CA SER A 165 -15.92 -25.66 10.74
C SER A 165 -16.78 -26.03 9.53
N VAL A 166 -16.95 -25.10 8.57
CA VAL A 166 -17.82 -25.26 7.39
C VAL A 166 -17.08 -25.90 6.23
N ALA A 167 -15.78 -25.60 6.06
CA ALA A 167 -14.95 -26.23 5.04
C ALA A 167 -13.46 -26.24 5.44
N GLN A 168 -12.83 -27.42 5.45
CA GLN A 168 -11.37 -27.56 5.54
C GLN A 168 -10.72 -27.40 4.16
N ILE A 169 -10.71 -26.18 3.65
CA ILE A 169 -10.02 -25.84 2.40
C ILE A 169 -8.60 -25.36 2.74
N ARG A 170 -7.60 -25.88 2.02
CA ARG A 170 -6.22 -25.38 2.12
C ARG A 170 -6.13 -24.05 1.38
N THR A 171 -5.56 -23.03 2.02
CA THR A 171 -5.59 -21.68 1.47
C THR A 171 -4.96 -21.59 0.08
N ALA A 172 -5.61 -20.83 -0.80
CA ALA A 172 -5.12 -20.52 -2.14
C ALA A 172 -3.99 -19.48 -2.14
N ARG A 173 -3.81 -18.75 -1.03
CA ARG A 173 -2.77 -17.74 -0.86
C ARG A 173 -1.39 -18.33 -1.15
N GLN A 174 -0.63 -17.62 -1.97
CA GLN A 174 0.80 -17.91 -2.11
C GLN A 174 1.50 -17.53 -0.80
N MET A 175 2.23 -18.48 -0.22
CA MET A 175 3.04 -18.25 0.99
C MET A 175 4.48 -17.85 0.64
N ASP A 176 4.93 -18.19 -0.57
CA ASP A 176 6.25 -17.84 -1.12
C ASP A 176 6.07 -16.88 -2.30
N LEU A 177 5.70 -15.63 -1.99
CA LEU A 177 5.49 -14.61 -3.02
C LEU A 177 6.81 -14.30 -3.75
N PRO A 178 6.77 -14.08 -5.08
CA PRO A 178 7.94 -13.59 -5.81
C PRO A 178 8.44 -12.27 -5.20
N ALA A 179 9.76 -12.11 -5.16
CA ALA A 179 10.42 -10.86 -4.75
C ALA A 179 10.19 -9.72 -5.75
#